data_AF-A0A3N4R3L2-F1
#
_entry.id   AF-A0A3N4R3L2-F1
#
_cell.length_a   1.000
_cell.length_b   1.000
_cell.length_c   1.000
_cell.angle_alpha   90.00
_cell.angle_beta   90.00
_cell.angle_gamma   90.00
#
_symmetry.space_group_name_H-M   'P 1'
#
loop_
_entity.id
_entity.type
_entity.pdbx_description
1 polymer ?
#
loop_
_entity_poly.entity_id
_entity_poly.type
_entity_poly.pdbx_seq_one_letter_code
_entity_poly.pdbx_strand_id
1 'polypeptide(L)'
;MGRTDWTTTGDAFGTGPAQGTLPNQQQVTGYLGNGLVNSYLNGDATTGTLISPTFTIDKKYLDFLIGGGYHAASSDAPTPVELVVDGKVVRCATGANAEALNWASWDLSDLQGKQAQIRVVDANTGGWGHINFDQVVLSDTQAQPHSNETGVNLLVDGKIVQSATGANSKNLDWASFNTTAYKGKQVQLQIVDANTGGWGHVLADQFTAADKPAQSVTQRAHWLDYGQDF
;
A
#
# COMPACT_ATOMS: atom_id res chain seq x y z
N MET A 1 3.51 23.12 2.79
CA MET A 1 3.62 23.84 4.07
C MET A 1 5.02 23.59 4.64
N GLY A 2 5.70 24.62 5.16
CA GLY A 2 7.03 24.50 5.77
C GLY A 2 6.98 23.86 7.16
N ARG A 3 8.04 23.15 7.56
CA ARG A 3 8.19 22.36 8.80
C ARG A 3 8.30 23.20 10.09
N THR A 4 7.97 24.50 10.09
CA THR A 4 8.35 25.41 11.19
C THR A 4 7.79 25.04 12.56
N ASP A 5 6.75 24.21 12.62
CA ASP A 5 6.04 23.92 13.87
C ASP A 5 6.17 22.44 14.31
N TRP A 6 6.86 21.60 13.54
CA TRP A 6 7.10 20.20 13.90
C TRP A 6 8.40 20.06 14.71
N THR A 7 8.35 19.28 15.78
CA THR A 7 9.51 19.01 16.63
C THR A 7 10.17 17.71 16.22
N THR A 8 11.51 17.67 16.17
CA THR A 8 12.26 16.49 15.76
C THR A 8 13.36 16.14 16.76
N THR A 9 13.65 14.85 16.88
CA THR A 9 14.80 14.31 17.61
C THR A 9 15.55 13.31 16.73
N GLY A 10 16.81 13.05 17.06
CA GLY A 10 17.66 12.14 16.32
C GLY A 10 18.00 12.66 14.92
N ASP A 11 18.47 11.73 14.08
CA ASP A 11 19.12 12.05 12.80
C ASP A 11 18.35 11.48 11.59
N ALA A 12 17.25 10.73 11.83
CA ALA A 12 16.46 10.09 10.78
C ALA A 12 15.64 11.09 9.93
N PHE A 13 15.36 12.29 10.43
CA PHE A 13 14.53 13.26 9.73
C PHE A 13 15.32 14.51 9.32
N GLY A 14 15.20 14.89 8.04
CA GLY A 14 15.87 16.09 7.51
C GLY A 14 15.28 17.40 8.00
N THR A 15 15.81 18.53 7.53
CA THR A 15 15.34 19.88 7.91
C THR A 15 14.00 20.28 7.26
N GLY A 16 13.49 19.47 6.33
CA GLY A 16 12.24 19.68 5.62
C GLY A 16 11.71 18.38 5.00
N PRO A 17 10.57 18.44 4.30
CA PRO A 17 10.03 17.29 3.58
C PRO A 17 11.02 16.80 2.51
N ALA A 18 11.23 15.49 2.44
CA ALA A 18 11.97 14.89 1.33
C ALA A 18 11.18 15.11 0.02
N GLN A 19 11.87 15.25 -1.11
CA GLN A 19 11.25 15.49 -2.43
C GLN A 19 11.00 14.17 -3.19
N GLY A 20 10.76 13.07 -2.47
CA GLY A 20 10.63 11.72 -3.01
C GLY A 20 11.72 10.77 -2.49
N THR A 21 12.22 9.91 -3.39
CA THR A 21 13.23 8.88 -3.10
C THR A 21 14.57 9.47 -2.66
N LEU A 22 15.12 8.97 -1.55
CA LEU A 22 16.44 9.34 -1.05
C LEU A 22 17.55 8.46 -1.67
N PRO A 23 18.84 8.88 -1.62
CA PRO A 23 19.94 8.09 -2.14
C PRO A 23 19.99 6.68 -1.53
N ASN A 24 20.20 5.66 -2.37
CA ASN A 24 20.25 4.24 -1.99
C ASN A 24 18.95 3.67 -1.38
N GLN A 25 17.82 4.36 -1.55
CA GLN A 25 16.49 3.86 -1.22
C GLN A 25 15.87 3.18 -2.44
N GLN A 26 14.93 2.26 -2.21
CA GLN A 26 14.05 1.79 -3.27
C GLN A 26 13.12 2.93 -3.74
N GLN A 27 12.49 2.79 -4.92
CA GLN A 27 11.66 3.86 -5.46
C GLN A 27 10.44 4.15 -4.58
N VAL A 28 10.35 5.38 -4.08
CA VAL A 28 9.21 5.86 -3.29
C VAL A 28 8.12 6.38 -4.23
N THR A 29 6.90 5.90 -4.01
CA THR A 29 5.71 6.25 -4.81
C THR A 29 4.48 6.39 -3.93
N GLY A 30 3.36 6.89 -4.47
CA GLY A 30 2.09 6.97 -3.75
C GLY A 30 1.94 8.15 -2.79
N TYR A 31 2.98 8.98 -2.59
CA TYR A 31 2.87 10.28 -1.91
C TYR A 31 2.25 11.33 -2.84
N LEU A 32 1.70 12.40 -2.28
CA LEU A 32 1.04 13.47 -3.05
C LEU A 32 1.79 14.81 -2.91
N GLY A 33 1.68 15.63 -3.95
CA GLY A 33 2.39 16.91 -4.00
C GLY A 33 3.90 16.73 -4.19
N ASN A 34 4.69 17.65 -3.62
CA ASN A 34 6.14 17.73 -3.87
C ASN A 34 7.00 17.23 -2.71
N GLY A 35 6.42 16.64 -1.67
CA GLY A 35 7.24 16.08 -0.62
C GLY A 35 6.49 15.36 0.48
N LEU A 36 7.25 14.60 1.25
CA LEU A 36 6.78 13.68 2.27
C LEU A 36 7.72 13.68 3.49
N VAL A 37 7.24 13.12 4.59
CA VAL A 37 8.11 12.64 5.67
C VAL A 37 8.75 11.34 5.20
N ASN A 38 10.07 11.26 5.25
CA ASN A 38 10.85 10.07 4.94
C ASN A 38 11.98 9.97 5.96
N SER A 39 11.98 8.92 6.77
CA SER A 39 12.97 8.73 7.84
C SER A 39 14.21 7.93 7.40
N TYR A 40 14.30 7.54 6.13
CA TYR A 40 15.47 6.85 5.55
C TYR A 40 16.67 7.80 5.32
N LEU A 41 16.75 8.93 6.03
CA LEU A 41 17.82 9.90 5.82
C LEU A 41 19.16 9.30 6.23
N ASN A 42 20.05 9.10 5.25
CA ASN A 42 21.32 8.36 5.43
C ASN A 42 21.14 6.85 5.70
N GLY A 43 19.99 6.29 5.31
CA GLY A 43 19.68 4.86 5.39
C GLY A 43 19.05 4.42 6.71
N ASP A 44 18.72 3.13 6.80
CA ASP A 44 18.01 2.52 7.95
C ASP A 44 18.78 2.62 9.29
N ALA A 45 20.06 3.00 9.31
CA ALA A 45 20.83 3.05 10.55
C ALA A 45 20.50 4.26 11.45
N THR A 46 19.80 5.27 10.91
CA THR A 46 19.43 6.46 11.66
C THR A 46 18.13 6.27 12.43
N THR A 47 17.99 6.94 13.56
CA THR A 47 16.78 6.90 14.39
C THR A 47 16.34 8.30 14.74
N GLY A 48 15.08 8.46 15.14
CA GLY A 48 14.53 9.73 15.54
C GLY A 48 13.04 9.71 15.84
N THR A 49 12.51 10.88 16.16
CA THR A 49 11.07 11.09 16.29
C THR A 49 10.69 12.41 15.67
N LEU A 50 9.54 12.46 15.00
CA LEU A 50 8.96 13.66 14.43
C LEU A 50 7.55 13.86 14.99
N ILE A 51 7.29 15.01 15.60
CA ILE A 51 6.06 15.31 16.34
C ILE A 51 5.38 16.55 15.75
N SER A 52 4.09 16.43 15.45
CA SER A 52 3.28 17.53 14.91
C SER A 52 2.91 18.56 15.97
N PRO A 53 2.50 19.77 15.55
CA PRO A 53 1.67 20.64 16.38
C PRO A 53 0.42 19.91 16.87
N THR A 54 -0.16 20.44 17.95
CA THR A 54 -1.46 19.96 18.41
C THR A 54 -2.57 20.43 17.47
N PHE A 55 -3.54 19.57 17.21
CA PHE A 55 -4.75 19.87 16.44
C PHE A 55 -6.00 19.33 17.17
N THR A 56 -7.16 19.90 16.84
CA THR A 56 -8.45 19.45 17.36
C THR A 56 -9.05 18.38 16.46
N ILE A 57 -9.57 17.31 17.04
CA ILE A 57 -10.32 16.29 16.31
C ILE A 57 -11.77 16.77 16.16
N ASP A 58 -12.15 17.22 14.96
CA ASP A 58 -13.50 17.73 14.64
C ASP A 58 -14.17 16.97 13.48
N LYS A 59 -13.54 15.89 13.03
CA LYS A 59 -14.02 14.99 11.97
C LYS A 59 -13.94 13.54 12.40
N LYS A 60 -14.75 12.71 11.76
CA LYS A 60 -14.91 11.30 12.12
C LYS A 60 -13.65 10.46 11.87
N TYR A 61 -12.90 10.78 10.83
CA TYR A 61 -11.73 10.02 10.41
C TYR A 61 -10.48 10.90 10.36
N LEU A 62 -9.34 10.30 10.65
CA LEU A 62 -8.04 10.82 10.27
C LEU A 62 -7.45 9.89 9.22
N ASP A 63 -7.35 10.39 8.01
CA ASP A 63 -6.80 9.71 6.85
C ASP A 63 -5.36 10.18 6.62
N PHE A 64 -4.51 9.25 6.18
CA PHE A 64 -3.12 9.55 5.88
C PHE A 64 -2.51 8.51 4.94
N LEU A 65 -1.43 8.89 4.28
CA LEU A 65 -0.61 8.01 3.46
C LEU A 65 0.56 7.49 4.28
N ILE A 66 0.77 6.17 4.27
CA ILE A 66 1.87 5.52 5.00
C ILE A 66 2.53 4.42 4.16
N GLY A 67 3.85 4.37 4.21
CA GLY A 67 4.73 3.33 3.68
C GLY A 67 5.94 3.15 4.60
N GLY A 68 6.88 2.28 4.23
CA GLY A 68 8.06 1.93 5.03
C GLY A 68 7.85 0.67 5.88
N GLY A 69 8.54 0.60 7.02
CA GLY A 69 8.68 -0.58 7.86
C GLY A 69 7.44 -1.03 8.62
N TYR A 70 7.33 -2.34 8.77
CA TYR A 70 6.30 -3.04 9.54
C TYR A 70 6.83 -3.44 10.93
N HIS A 71 7.12 -2.43 11.76
CA HIS A 71 7.58 -2.63 13.14
C HIS A 71 6.60 -1.97 14.11
N ALA A 72 5.74 -2.78 14.72
CA ALA A 72 4.70 -2.33 15.63
C ALA A 72 5.26 -1.60 16.86
N ALA A 73 4.47 -0.72 17.48
CA ALA A 73 4.87 0.02 18.68
C ALA A 73 5.29 -0.86 19.88
N SER A 74 4.90 -2.14 19.89
CA SER A 74 5.28 -3.11 20.92
C SER A 74 6.59 -3.86 20.62
N SER A 75 7.25 -3.60 19.49
CA SER A 75 8.55 -4.22 19.18
C SER A 75 9.68 -3.56 19.97
N ASP A 76 10.82 -4.27 20.10
CA ASP A 76 12.03 -3.73 20.74
C ASP A 76 12.61 -2.53 19.97
N ALA A 77 12.34 -2.47 18.66
CA ALA A 77 12.80 -1.47 17.72
C ALA A 77 11.63 -1.01 16.82
N PRO A 78 10.76 -0.11 17.30
CA PRO A 78 9.52 0.26 16.62
C PRO A 78 9.75 1.31 15.52
N THR A 79 8.93 1.25 14.46
CA THR A 79 8.84 2.31 13.41
C THR A 79 7.38 2.74 13.12
N PRO A 80 6.55 3.09 14.12
CA PRO A 80 5.15 3.44 13.90
C PRO A 80 4.90 4.93 13.62
N VAL A 81 3.70 5.19 13.11
CA VAL A 81 3.00 6.47 13.23
C VAL A 81 1.93 6.34 14.30
N GLU A 82 1.87 7.29 15.22
CA GLU A 82 1.02 7.25 16.39
C GLU A 82 0.13 8.49 16.49
N LEU A 83 -1.12 8.30 16.92
CA LEU A 83 -1.99 9.38 17.40
C LEU A 83 -1.85 9.48 18.91
N VAL A 84 -1.46 10.66 19.39
CA VAL A 84 -1.29 10.95 20.81
C VAL A 84 -2.37 11.91 21.27
N VAL A 85 -3.12 11.52 22.32
CA VAL A 85 -4.16 12.34 22.95
C VAL A 85 -3.92 12.33 24.45
N ASP A 86 -3.93 13.50 25.10
CA ASP A 86 -3.66 13.64 26.54
C ASP A 86 -2.33 12.96 26.97
N GLY A 87 -1.32 13.02 26.09
CA GLY A 87 0.01 12.40 26.30
C GLY A 87 0.04 10.87 26.16
N LYS A 88 -1.06 10.23 25.74
CA LYS A 88 -1.17 8.78 25.56
C LYS A 88 -1.33 8.42 24.09
N VAL A 89 -0.65 7.35 23.67
CA VAL A 89 -0.88 6.77 22.34
C VAL A 89 -2.25 6.10 22.34
N VAL A 90 -3.14 6.56 21.47
CA VAL A 90 -4.52 6.05 21.35
C VAL A 90 -4.79 5.33 20.04
N ARG A 91 -3.96 5.56 19.01
CA ARG A 91 -3.94 4.83 17.73
C ARG A 91 -2.50 4.67 17.27
N CYS A 92 -2.25 3.63 16.49
CA CYS A 92 -0.95 3.31 15.92
C CYS A 92 -1.14 2.70 14.52
N ALA A 93 -0.22 2.98 13.62
CA ALA A 93 -0.13 2.41 12.28
C ALA A 93 1.35 2.25 11.90
N THR A 94 1.61 1.37 10.96
CA THR A 94 2.96 1.08 10.44
C THR A 94 2.89 1.00 8.92
N GLY A 95 4.04 1.04 8.26
CA GLY A 95 4.12 0.63 6.87
C GLY A 95 3.93 -0.88 6.71
N ALA A 96 4.12 -1.37 5.48
CA ALA A 96 3.94 -2.77 5.10
C ALA A 96 5.23 -3.41 4.58
N ASN A 97 6.40 -2.90 4.97
CA ASN A 97 7.70 -3.17 4.34
C ASN A 97 7.66 -2.86 2.84
N ALA A 98 7.18 -1.66 2.51
CA ALA A 98 7.02 -1.20 1.13
C ALA A 98 7.26 0.31 1.03
N GLU A 99 8.06 0.76 0.07
CA GLU A 99 8.32 2.20 -0.13
C GLU A 99 7.08 2.97 -0.59
N ALA A 100 6.19 2.29 -1.30
CA ALA A 100 4.95 2.89 -1.78
C ALA A 100 4.01 3.20 -0.61
N LEU A 101 3.56 4.45 -0.54
CA LEU A 101 2.58 4.85 0.44
C LEU A 101 1.18 4.43 -0.02
N ASN A 102 0.34 4.04 0.94
CA ASN A 102 -1.06 3.77 0.71
C ASN A 102 -1.93 4.43 1.79
N TRP A 103 -3.21 4.64 1.51
CA TRP A 103 -4.14 5.21 2.46
C TRP A 103 -4.37 4.27 3.64
N ALA A 104 -4.22 4.83 4.83
CA ALA A 104 -4.69 4.29 6.08
C ALA A 104 -5.60 5.31 6.74
N SER A 105 -6.46 4.83 7.64
CA SER A 105 -7.44 5.66 8.31
C SER A 105 -7.68 5.18 9.73
N TRP A 106 -7.86 6.12 10.66
CA TRP A 106 -8.35 5.84 12.01
C TRP A 106 -9.74 6.43 12.20
N ASP A 107 -10.66 5.62 12.76
CA ASP A 107 -11.92 6.12 13.29
C ASP A 107 -11.66 6.85 14.61
N LEU A 108 -12.07 8.12 14.65
CA LEU A 108 -11.93 9.05 15.75
C LEU A 108 -13.28 9.46 16.36
N SER A 109 -14.35 8.73 16.09
CA SER A 109 -15.69 9.01 16.63
C SER A 109 -15.71 9.11 18.17
N ASP A 110 -14.86 8.34 18.85
CA ASP A 110 -14.66 8.30 20.30
C ASP A 110 -13.77 9.43 20.85
N LEU A 111 -13.11 10.19 19.96
CA LEU A 111 -12.12 11.21 20.31
C LEU A 111 -12.55 12.63 19.89
N GLN A 112 -13.81 12.82 19.49
CA GLN A 112 -14.34 14.12 19.05
C GLN A 112 -14.13 15.22 20.09
N GLY A 113 -13.66 16.38 19.62
CA GLY A 113 -13.37 17.57 20.42
C GLY A 113 -12.06 17.51 21.21
N LYS A 114 -11.33 16.38 21.19
CA LYS A 114 -10.05 16.26 21.89
C LYS A 114 -8.90 16.89 21.09
N GLN A 115 -7.88 17.30 21.84
CA GLN A 115 -6.60 17.73 21.27
C GLN A 115 -5.70 16.52 21.03
N ALA A 116 -5.07 16.47 19.86
CA ALA A 116 -4.21 15.37 19.45
C ALA A 116 -2.92 15.87 18.79
N GLN A 117 -1.92 14.99 18.76
CA GLN A 117 -0.68 15.15 17.99
C GLN A 117 -0.39 13.88 17.21
N ILE A 118 0.28 14.02 16.07
CA ILE A 118 0.90 12.90 15.36
C ILE A 118 2.34 12.77 15.83
N ARG A 119 2.75 11.54 16.13
CA ARG A 119 4.13 11.19 16.44
C ARG A 119 4.59 10.09 15.49
N VAL A 120 5.59 10.41 14.68
CA VAL A 120 6.27 9.45 13.81
C VAL A 120 7.53 9.01 14.52
N VAL A 121 7.67 7.71 14.77
CA VAL A 121 8.80 7.12 15.49
C VAL A 121 9.60 6.27 14.52
N ASP A 122 10.91 6.42 14.56
CA ASP A 122 11.86 5.53 13.90
C ASP A 122 12.96 5.15 14.89
N ALA A 123 12.88 3.94 15.43
CA ALA A 123 13.82 3.42 16.42
C ALA A 123 14.49 2.12 15.94
N ASN A 124 14.43 1.80 14.64
CA ASN A 124 14.90 0.53 14.12
C ASN A 124 16.10 0.73 13.21
N THR A 125 17.22 0.09 13.55
CA THR A 125 18.46 0.17 12.78
C THR A 125 18.67 -1.00 11.83
N GLY A 126 17.66 -1.86 11.68
CA GLY A 126 17.64 -3.04 10.82
C GLY A 126 16.96 -2.76 9.48
N GLY A 127 16.81 -3.79 8.65
CA GLY A 127 16.17 -3.62 7.34
C GLY A 127 14.73 -3.12 7.47
N TRP A 128 14.34 -2.18 6.59
CA TRP A 128 13.07 -1.46 6.67
C TRP A 128 12.94 -0.60 7.94
N GLY A 129 14.06 -0.20 8.53
CA GLY A 129 14.15 0.73 9.64
C GLY A 129 13.88 2.18 9.22
N HIS A 130 12.73 2.41 8.58
CA HIS A 130 12.29 3.75 8.19
C HIS A 130 10.79 3.79 7.93
N ILE A 131 10.24 5.00 7.82
CA ILE A 131 8.84 5.27 7.50
C ILE A 131 8.70 6.37 6.46
N ASN A 132 7.77 6.17 5.53
CA ASN A 132 7.31 7.18 4.58
C ASN A 132 5.90 7.61 5.01
N PHE A 133 5.65 8.91 5.18
CA PHE A 133 4.40 9.42 5.71
C PHE A 133 4.00 10.74 5.07
N ASP A 134 2.73 10.86 4.67
CA ASP A 134 2.22 12.04 3.95
C ASP A 134 0.70 12.23 4.14
N GLN A 135 0.17 13.38 3.73
CA GLN A 135 -1.25 13.71 3.58
C GLN A 135 -2.13 13.39 4.80
N VAL A 136 -1.78 13.93 5.96
CA VAL A 136 -2.64 13.84 7.15
C VAL A 136 -3.86 14.75 7.01
N VAL A 137 -5.05 14.17 6.93
CA VAL A 137 -6.31 14.89 6.68
C VAL A 137 -7.41 14.39 7.61
N LEU A 138 -8.11 15.32 8.25
CA LEU A 138 -9.35 15.07 8.96
C LEU A 138 -10.54 15.07 7.99
N SER A 139 -11.38 14.04 8.03
CA SER A 139 -12.45 13.81 7.04
C SER A 139 -13.70 13.17 7.66
N ASP A 140 -14.87 13.46 7.11
CA ASP A 140 -16.12 12.77 7.46
C ASP A 140 -16.30 11.45 6.68
N THR A 141 -15.47 11.23 5.66
CA THR A 141 -15.47 10.03 4.80
C THR A 141 -14.15 9.31 4.93
N GLN A 142 -14.18 8.02 5.27
CA GLN A 142 -12.99 7.19 5.41
C GLN A 142 -12.26 7.04 4.06
N ALA A 143 -10.98 7.41 4.02
CA ALA A 143 -10.12 7.07 2.87
C ALA A 143 -10.00 5.55 2.73
N GLN A 144 -10.06 5.09 1.49
CA GLN A 144 -9.89 3.67 1.17
C GLN A 144 -8.46 3.45 0.67
N PRO A 145 -7.78 2.37 1.10
CA PRO A 145 -6.54 1.95 0.49
C PRO A 145 -6.71 1.88 -1.03
N HIS A 146 -5.75 2.43 -1.77
CA HIS A 146 -5.60 2.10 -3.17
C HIS A 146 -5.42 0.59 -3.29
N SER A 147 -6.10 -0.01 -4.26
CA SER A 147 -5.82 -1.40 -4.60
C SER A 147 -4.34 -1.55 -4.95
N ASN A 148 -3.70 -2.61 -4.47
CA ASN A 148 -2.38 -3.04 -4.90
C ASN A 148 -2.49 -4.26 -5.83
N GLU A 149 -3.69 -4.53 -6.34
CA GLU A 149 -3.97 -5.65 -7.21
C GLU A 149 -3.27 -5.50 -8.57
N THR A 150 -2.65 -6.59 -9.01
CA THR A 150 -2.23 -6.80 -10.38
C THR A 150 -2.93 -8.02 -10.91
N GLY A 151 -3.91 -7.82 -11.78
CA GLY A 151 -4.74 -8.92 -12.25
C GLY A 151 -5.82 -8.49 -13.23
N VAL A 152 -6.59 -9.49 -13.64
CA VAL A 152 -7.80 -9.31 -14.42
C VAL A 152 -8.98 -9.77 -13.57
N ASN A 153 -10.00 -8.94 -13.46
CA ASN A 153 -11.23 -9.23 -12.75
C ASN A 153 -12.38 -9.42 -13.73
N LEU A 154 -13.26 -10.38 -13.43
CA LEU A 154 -14.58 -10.50 -14.04
C LEU A 154 -15.61 -9.86 -13.12
N LEU A 155 -16.36 -8.89 -13.62
CA LEU A 155 -17.40 -8.19 -12.89
C LEU A 155 -18.79 -8.53 -13.44
N VAL A 156 -19.76 -8.67 -12.54
CA VAL A 156 -21.20 -8.77 -12.83
C VAL A 156 -21.90 -7.72 -11.98
N ASP A 157 -22.73 -6.87 -12.59
CA ASP A 157 -23.44 -5.78 -11.91
C ASP A 157 -22.51 -4.88 -11.08
N GLY A 158 -21.29 -4.62 -11.60
CA GLY A 158 -20.27 -3.79 -10.95
C GLY A 158 -19.52 -4.45 -9.78
N LYS A 159 -19.79 -5.74 -9.49
CA LYS A 159 -19.12 -6.49 -8.43
C LYS A 159 -18.15 -7.50 -9.02
N ILE A 160 -16.94 -7.57 -8.47
CA ILE A 160 -15.96 -8.62 -8.81
C ILE A 160 -16.54 -9.97 -8.40
N VAL A 161 -16.68 -10.88 -9.36
CA VAL A 161 -17.18 -12.24 -9.14
C VAL A 161 -16.09 -13.30 -9.30
N GLN A 162 -15.04 -13.01 -10.06
CA GLN A 162 -13.85 -13.86 -10.24
C GLN A 162 -12.64 -12.97 -10.53
N SER A 163 -11.44 -13.44 -10.16
CA SER A 163 -10.17 -12.74 -10.37
C SER A 163 -9.12 -13.73 -10.88
N ALA A 164 -8.20 -13.24 -11.71
CA ALA A 164 -7.05 -14.00 -12.19
C ALA A 164 -5.79 -13.14 -12.07
N THR A 165 -4.76 -13.71 -11.45
CA THR A 165 -3.43 -13.08 -11.33
C THR A 165 -2.42 -13.85 -12.18
N GLY A 166 -1.35 -13.17 -12.61
CA GLY A 166 -0.30 -13.79 -13.43
C GLY A 166 0.58 -14.78 -12.65
N ALA A 167 1.28 -15.65 -13.38
CA ALA A 167 2.21 -16.65 -12.82
C ALA A 167 3.60 -16.06 -12.46
N ASN A 168 3.67 -14.76 -12.17
CA ASN A 168 4.91 -14.03 -11.89
C ASN A 168 5.96 -14.15 -13.02
N SER A 169 5.51 -14.12 -14.27
CA SER A 169 6.34 -14.32 -15.47
C SER A 169 6.05 -13.23 -16.51
N LYS A 170 7.03 -12.95 -17.37
CA LYS A 170 6.86 -12.06 -18.56
C LYS A 170 6.27 -12.78 -19.77
N ASN A 171 6.04 -14.09 -19.67
CA ASN A 171 5.40 -14.87 -20.72
C ASN A 171 3.88 -14.84 -20.54
N LEU A 172 3.15 -14.53 -21.61
CA LEU A 172 1.70 -14.63 -21.63
C LEU A 172 1.26 -16.09 -21.59
N ASP A 173 0.34 -16.41 -20.67
CA ASP A 173 -0.34 -17.70 -20.62
C ASP A 173 -1.85 -17.49 -20.46
N TRP A 174 -2.64 -18.48 -20.87
CA TRP A 174 -4.09 -18.40 -20.81
C TRP A 174 -4.60 -18.51 -19.38
N ALA A 175 -5.40 -17.53 -18.98
CA ALA A 175 -6.30 -17.60 -17.83
C ALA A 175 -7.75 -17.67 -18.34
N SER A 176 -8.65 -18.26 -17.56
CA SER A 176 -10.06 -18.37 -17.92
C SER A 176 -10.99 -18.15 -16.74
N PHE A 177 -12.15 -17.56 -17.01
CA PHE A 177 -13.25 -17.41 -16.06
C PHE A 177 -14.40 -18.33 -16.45
N ASN A 178 -14.97 -19.05 -15.48
CA ASN A 178 -16.16 -19.85 -15.73
C ASN A 178 -17.40 -18.95 -15.64
N THR A 179 -17.98 -18.61 -16.78
CA THR A 179 -19.12 -17.70 -16.88
C THR A 179 -20.48 -18.42 -16.92
N THR A 180 -20.52 -19.74 -16.68
CA THR A 180 -21.76 -20.53 -16.80
C THR A 180 -22.89 -19.99 -15.94
N ALA A 181 -22.58 -19.55 -14.71
CA ALA A 181 -23.55 -18.97 -13.79
C ALA A 181 -24.09 -17.59 -14.22
N TYR A 182 -23.47 -16.95 -15.22
CA TYR A 182 -23.76 -15.59 -15.66
C TYR A 182 -24.28 -15.55 -17.10
N LYS A 183 -24.71 -16.69 -17.66
CA LYS A 183 -25.33 -16.74 -19.00
C LYS A 183 -26.50 -15.78 -19.10
N GLY A 184 -26.49 -14.96 -20.17
CA GLY A 184 -27.51 -13.94 -20.41
C GLY A 184 -27.34 -12.65 -19.61
N LYS A 185 -26.36 -12.56 -18.70
CA LYS A 185 -25.99 -11.30 -18.03
C LYS A 185 -24.88 -10.59 -18.81
N GLN A 186 -24.85 -9.27 -18.71
CA GLN A 186 -23.65 -8.53 -19.10
C GLN A 186 -22.54 -8.76 -18.06
N VAL A 187 -21.33 -8.92 -18.55
CA VAL A 187 -20.11 -9.02 -17.75
C VAL A 187 -19.14 -7.94 -18.19
N GLN A 188 -18.26 -7.52 -17.29
CA GLN A 188 -17.18 -6.60 -17.59
C GLN A 188 -15.85 -7.24 -17.20
N LEU A 189 -14.82 -7.01 -18.00
CA LEU A 189 -13.44 -7.33 -17.62
C LEU A 189 -12.79 -6.04 -17.14
N GLN A 190 -12.21 -6.09 -15.94
CA GLN A 190 -11.42 -5.00 -15.39
C GLN A 190 -9.97 -5.48 -15.31
N ILE A 191 -9.09 -4.78 -16.00
CA ILE A 191 -7.65 -5.01 -15.92
C ILE A 191 -7.10 -4.03 -14.88
N VAL A 192 -6.49 -4.55 -13.83
CA VAL A 192 -5.92 -3.76 -12.74
C VAL A 192 -4.41 -3.95 -12.76
N ASP A 193 -3.68 -2.86 -12.90
CA ASP A 193 -2.23 -2.78 -12.72
C ASP A 193 -1.96 -1.67 -11.70
N ALA A 194 -2.25 -1.97 -10.43
CA ALA A 194 -2.17 -1.02 -9.34
C ALA A 194 -0.98 -1.30 -8.40
N ASN A 195 -0.12 -2.24 -8.76
CA ASN A 195 1.12 -2.52 -8.02
C ASN A 195 2.18 -1.48 -8.38
N THR A 196 2.79 -0.91 -7.34
CA THR A 196 3.77 0.18 -7.43
C THR A 196 5.21 -0.28 -7.19
N GLY A 197 5.42 -1.57 -6.93
CA GLY A 197 6.74 -2.19 -6.81
C GLY A 197 7.40 -2.48 -8.16
N GLY A 198 8.70 -2.79 -8.14
CA GLY A 198 9.47 -3.02 -9.37
C GLY A 198 9.09 -4.27 -10.18
N TRP A 199 8.26 -5.15 -9.61
CA TRP A 199 7.72 -6.34 -10.27
C TRP A 199 6.24 -6.50 -9.91
N GLY A 200 5.37 -6.45 -10.92
CA GLY A 200 3.92 -6.41 -10.72
C GLY A 200 3.11 -5.71 -11.81
N HIS A 201 3.60 -5.58 -13.04
CA HIS A 201 2.77 -5.08 -14.15
C HIS A 201 1.94 -6.21 -14.75
N VAL A 202 0.79 -5.86 -15.32
CA VAL A 202 -0.05 -6.84 -16.02
C VAL A 202 0.24 -6.80 -17.53
N LEU A 203 0.45 -7.99 -18.11
CA LEU A 203 0.46 -8.19 -19.55
C LEU A 203 -0.88 -8.83 -19.92
N ALA A 204 -1.63 -8.16 -20.79
CA ALA A 204 -2.88 -8.67 -21.33
C ALA A 204 -2.92 -8.36 -22.82
N ASP A 205 -3.43 -9.32 -23.60
CA ASP A 205 -3.53 -9.20 -25.05
C ASP A 205 -4.93 -9.60 -25.50
N GLN A 206 -5.13 -10.86 -25.87
CA GLN A 206 -6.37 -11.33 -26.47
C GLN A 206 -7.41 -11.79 -25.45
N PHE A 207 -8.64 -11.30 -25.59
CA PHE A 207 -9.82 -11.76 -24.86
C PHE A 207 -10.82 -12.41 -25.82
N THR A 208 -11.25 -13.63 -25.51
CA THR A 208 -12.16 -14.41 -26.34
C THR A 208 -13.17 -15.16 -25.46
N ALA A 209 -14.44 -15.16 -25.89
CA ALA A 209 -15.45 -16.06 -25.33
C ALA A 209 -15.37 -17.42 -26.03
N ALA A 210 -15.44 -18.52 -25.26
CA ALA A 210 -15.38 -19.87 -25.80
C ALA A 210 -16.23 -20.83 -24.96
N ASP A 211 -16.72 -21.91 -25.58
CA ASP A 211 -17.49 -22.98 -24.91
C ASP A 211 -16.61 -23.89 -24.05
N LYS A 212 -15.29 -23.79 -24.17
CA LYS A 212 -14.30 -24.51 -23.36
C LYS A 212 -13.21 -23.54 -22.90
N PRO A 213 -12.67 -23.69 -21.67
CA PRO A 213 -11.59 -22.83 -21.19
C PRO A 213 -10.35 -23.01 -22.06
N ALA A 214 -9.67 -21.91 -22.36
CA ALA A 214 -8.34 -21.96 -22.95
C ALA A 214 -7.37 -22.58 -21.93
N GLN A 215 -6.62 -23.60 -22.35
CA GLN A 215 -5.68 -24.30 -21.49
C GLN A 215 -4.35 -23.54 -21.43
N SER A 216 -3.77 -23.52 -20.23
CA SER A 216 -2.43 -22.96 -20.03
C SER A 216 -1.39 -23.72 -20.87
N VAL A 217 -0.24 -23.11 -21.16
CA VAL A 217 0.87 -23.76 -21.89
C VAL A 217 1.34 -25.02 -21.13
N THR A 218 1.34 -24.99 -19.79
CA THR A 218 1.67 -26.15 -18.96
C THR A 218 0.64 -27.27 -19.05
N GLN A 219 -0.66 -26.96 -19.05
CA GLN A 219 -1.71 -27.96 -19.25
C GLN A 219 -1.66 -28.59 -20.64
N ARG A 220 -1.30 -27.80 -21.67
CA ARG A 220 -1.06 -28.31 -23.03
C ARG A 220 0.17 -29.21 -23.10
N ALA A 221 1.23 -28.90 -22.35
CA ALA A 221 2.45 -29.71 -22.31
C ALA A 221 2.20 -31.11 -21.74
N HIS A 222 1.34 -31.23 -20.72
CA HIS A 222 0.97 -32.53 -20.14
C HIS A 222 0.14 -33.43 -21.07
N TRP A 223 -0.42 -32.90 -22.17
CA TRP A 223 -1.11 -33.71 -23.19
C TRP A 223 -0.20 -34.30 -24.27
N LEU A 224 1.02 -33.78 -24.41
CA LEU A 224 1.99 -34.29 -25.40
C LEU A 224 2.85 -35.45 -24.88
N ASP A 225 2.81 -35.75 -23.58
CA ASP A 225 3.59 -36.83 -22.94
C ASP A 225 2.81 -38.16 -22.79
N TYR A 226 1.94 -38.46 -23.75
CA TYR A 226 1.29 -39.77 -23.90
C TYR A 226 1.77 -40.50 -25.16
N GLY A 227 3.05 -40.34 -25.51
CA GLY A 227 3.72 -41.25 -26.43
C GLY A 227 4.11 -42.52 -25.69
N GLN A 228 3.49 -43.65 -26.02
CA GLN A 228 3.86 -44.96 -25.50
C GLN A 228 5.36 -45.22 -25.75
N ASP A 229 6.11 -45.38 -24.68
CA ASP A 229 7.39 -46.07 -24.66
C ASP A 229 7.14 -47.58 -24.68
N PHE A 230 7.23 -48.18 -25.87
CA PHE A 230 7.48 -49.61 -26.05
C PHE A 230 8.71 -49.80 -26.94
#